data_AF-A0A2V7CUI9-F1
#
_entry.id   AF-A0A2V7CUI9-F1
#
_cell.length_a   1.000
_cell.length_b   1.000
_cell.length_c   1.000
_cell.angle_alpha   90.00
_cell.angle_beta   90.00
_cell.angle_gamma   90.00
#
_symmetry.space_group_name_H-M   'P 1'
#
loop_
_entity.id
_entity.type
_entity.pdbx_description
1 polymer ?
#
loop_
_entity_poly.entity_id
_entity_poly.type
_entity_poly.pdbx_seq_one_letter_code
_entity_poly.pdbx_strand_id
1 'polypeptide(L)'
;MAKQGFRVMDSDLHVIEPRTLWELCKYVVAEIGDENLVLSTDWPHDDSRFPHSIDSFLALPHLSAETKRKVLWGNCARLYNLQPVSVESPGGN
;
A
#
# COMPACT_ATOMS: atom_id res chain seq x y z
N MET A 1 19.98 -9.13 0.09
CA MET A 1 19.41 -8.92 1.44
C MET A 1 18.49 -7.72 1.35
N ALA A 2 17.19 -7.88 1.66
CA ALA A 2 16.26 -6.76 1.62
C ALA A 2 16.67 -5.65 2.62
N LYS A 3 16.50 -4.39 2.22
CA LYS A 3 16.90 -3.22 3.04
C LYS A 3 16.20 -3.29 4.41
N GLN A 4 16.95 -3.06 5.49
CA GLN A 4 16.41 -2.85 6.85
C GLN A 4 15.48 -3.96 7.38
N GLY A 5 15.64 -5.21 6.94
CA GLY A 5 14.82 -6.33 7.43
C GLY A 5 13.40 -6.37 6.89
N PHE A 6 13.06 -5.52 5.91
CA PHE A 6 11.78 -5.62 5.20
C PHE A 6 11.69 -6.97 4.48
N ARG A 7 10.65 -7.74 4.78
CA ARG A 7 10.19 -8.82 3.88
C ARG A 7 9.17 -8.17 2.96
N VAL A 8 9.64 -7.65 1.84
CA VAL A 8 8.78 -6.99 0.85
C VAL A 8 7.97 -8.08 0.15
N MET A 9 6.65 -8.04 0.33
CA MET A 9 5.71 -8.84 -0.45
C MET A 9 5.02 -7.88 -1.41
N ASP A 10 5.45 -7.93 -2.66
CA ASP A 10 4.78 -7.25 -3.77
C ASP A 10 3.63 -8.16 -4.20
N SER A 11 2.40 -7.71 -3.99
CA SER A 11 1.24 -8.33 -4.64
C SER A 11 0.76 -7.32 -5.67
N ASP A 12 1.31 -7.43 -6.87
CA ASP A 12 0.82 -6.71 -8.01
C ASP A 12 -0.69 -6.98 -8.15
N LEU A 13 -1.44 -5.91 -8.40
CA LEU A 13 -2.89 -5.99 -8.56
C LEU A 13 -3.21 -6.41 -9.99
N HIS A 14 -2.82 -7.63 -10.39
CA HIS A 14 -3.02 -8.12 -11.74
C HIS A 14 -4.50 -8.43 -12.02
N VAL A 15 -5.01 -7.95 -13.16
CA VAL A 15 -6.37 -8.26 -13.67
C VAL A 15 -6.47 -9.70 -14.19
N ILE A 16 -5.36 -10.44 -14.29
CA ILE A 16 -5.32 -11.87 -14.67
C ILE A 16 -5.76 -12.79 -13.50
N GLU A 17 -6.05 -12.23 -12.34
CA GLU A 17 -6.50 -12.95 -11.16
C GLU A 17 -8.01 -12.76 -10.90
N PRO A 18 -8.66 -13.64 -10.12
CA PRO A 18 -10.07 -13.48 -9.79
C PRO A 18 -10.34 -12.10 -9.20
N ARG A 19 -11.48 -11.49 -9.58
CA ARG A 19 -11.94 -10.19 -9.06
C ARG A 19 -12.22 -10.16 -7.55
N THR A 20 -11.72 -11.11 -6.77
CA THR A 20 -11.83 -11.13 -5.31
C THR A 20 -10.48 -11.42 -4.67
N LEU A 21 -9.40 -11.57 -5.43
CA LEU A 21 -8.10 -11.95 -4.88
C LEU A 21 -7.58 -10.94 -3.85
N TRP A 22 -7.88 -9.66 -4.01
CA TRP A 22 -7.50 -8.60 -3.07
C TRP A 22 -8.22 -8.73 -1.71
N GLU A 23 -9.34 -9.45 -1.62
CA GLU A 23 -9.93 -9.82 -0.34
C GLU A 23 -9.04 -10.76 0.47
N LEU A 24 -8.11 -11.48 -0.19
CA LEU A 24 -7.13 -12.32 0.48
C LEU A 24 -6.06 -11.53 1.24
N CYS A 25 -5.93 -10.23 0.99
CA CYS A 25 -5.03 -9.36 1.74
C CYS A 25 -5.26 -9.46 3.25
N LYS A 26 -6.50 -9.72 3.70
CA LYS A 26 -6.81 -9.95 5.13
C LYS A 26 -6.07 -11.15 5.73
N TYR A 27 -5.82 -12.21 4.96
CA TYR A 27 -5.06 -13.38 5.42
C TYR A 27 -3.57 -13.07 5.50
N VAL A 28 -3.04 -12.31 4.54
CA VAL A 28 -1.65 -11.82 4.57
C VAL A 28 -1.44 -10.98 5.82
N VAL A 29 -2.31 -10.00 6.07
CA VAL A 29 -2.24 -9.16 7.27
C VAL A 29 -2.36 -9.98 8.56
N ALA A 30 -3.24 -10.99 8.58
CA ALA A 30 -3.39 -11.86 9.75
C ALA A 30 -2.14 -12.73 10.02
N GLU A 31 -1.45 -13.18 8.98
CA GLU A 31 -0.30 -14.08 9.09
C GLU A 31 1.02 -13.33 9.37
N ILE A 32 1.28 -12.24 8.65
CA ILE A 32 2.59 -11.54 8.67
C ILE A 32 2.54 -10.13 9.25
N GLY A 33 1.35 -9.62 9.59
CA GLY A 33 1.13 -8.24 10.02
C GLY A 33 1.11 -7.23 8.87
N ASP A 34 0.90 -5.96 9.20
CA ASP A 34 0.80 -4.86 8.23
C ASP A 34 2.05 -3.95 8.18
N GLU A 35 3.08 -4.27 8.94
CA GLU A 35 4.28 -3.44 9.07
C GLU A 35 5.16 -3.45 7.81
N ASN A 36 5.10 -4.46 6.95
CA ASN A 36 6.02 -4.54 5.79
C ASN A 36 5.32 -4.67 4.45
N LEU A 37 4.04 -4.31 4.40
CA LEU A 37 3.22 -4.30 3.19
C LEU A 37 3.25 -2.93 2.52
N VAL A 38 3.35 -2.90 1.19
CA VAL A 38 3.29 -1.70 0.35
C VAL A 38 2.31 -1.92 -0.79
N LEU A 39 1.70 -0.85 -1.30
CA LEU A 39 0.81 -0.91 -2.46
C LEU A 39 1.55 -0.47 -3.73
N SER A 40 1.49 -1.30 -4.77
CA SER A 40 1.78 -0.93 -6.16
C SER A 40 0.48 -0.92 -6.96
N THR A 41 0.37 0.00 -7.93
CA THR A 41 -0.77 0.00 -8.88
C THR A 41 -0.45 -0.70 -10.19
N ASP A 42 0.84 -0.96 -10.43
CA ASP A 42 1.39 -1.50 -11.67
C ASP A 42 0.99 -0.73 -12.96
N TRP A 43 0.63 0.54 -12.85
CA TRP A 43 0.40 1.39 -14.03
C TRP A 43 1.75 1.70 -14.73
N PRO A 44 1.87 1.60 -16.07
CA PRO A 44 0.79 1.51 -17.07
C PRO A 44 0.60 0.11 -17.68
N HIS A 45 0.83 -0.97 -16.94
CA HIS A 45 0.66 -2.31 -17.49
C HIS A 45 -0.81 -2.57 -17.87
N ASP A 46 -1.01 -3.36 -18.93
CA ASP A 46 -2.32 -3.66 -19.51
C ASP A 46 -3.27 -4.38 -18.54
N ASP A 47 -2.68 -5.08 -17.57
CA ASP A 47 -3.36 -5.80 -16.51
C ASP A 47 -3.38 -5.04 -15.18
N SER A 48 -2.95 -3.77 -15.17
CA SER A 48 -3.23 -2.87 -14.05
C SER A 48 -4.72 -2.60 -13.94
N ARG A 49 -5.17 -2.25 -12.73
CA ARG A 49 -6.56 -1.87 -12.49
C ARG A 49 -6.76 -0.35 -12.61
N PHE A 50 -6.00 0.32 -13.47
CA PHE A 50 -6.18 1.75 -13.69
C PHE A 50 -7.55 2.03 -14.33
N PRO A 51 -8.28 3.10 -13.95
CA PRO A 51 -7.92 4.12 -12.95
C PRO A 51 -8.36 3.80 -11.50
N HIS A 52 -8.93 2.62 -11.24
CA HIS A 52 -9.64 2.31 -9.99
C HIS A 52 -8.82 1.53 -8.93
N SER A 53 -7.51 1.43 -9.10
CA SER A 53 -6.66 0.62 -8.20
C SER A 53 -6.71 1.12 -6.76
N ILE A 54 -6.61 2.44 -6.56
CA ILE A 54 -6.62 3.07 -5.25
C ILE A 54 -8.01 2.96 -4.59
N ASP A 55 -9.06 3.30 -5.33
CA ASP A 55 -10.45 3.20 -4.82
C ASP A 55 -10.78 1.78 -4.36
N SER A 56 -10.35 0.78 -5.13
CA SER A 56 -10.58 -0.63 -4.82
C SER A 56 -9.87 -1.05 -3.51
N PHE A 57 -8.62 -0.60 -3.31
CA PHE A 57 -7.89 -0.85 -2.07
C PHE A 57 -8.56 -0.18 -0.86
N LEU A 58 -8.96 1.09 -1.01
CA LEU A 58 -9.62 1.85 0.04
C LEU A 58 -10.99 1.26 0.43
N ALA A 59 -11.68 0.62 -0.52
CA ALA A 59 -12.96 -0.04 -0.29
C ALA A 59 -12.88 -1.38 0.47
N LEU A 60 -11.68 -1.95 0.71
CA LEU A 60 -11.54 -3.24 1.41
C LEU A 60 -12.11 -3.17 2.83
N PRO A 61 -13.20 -3.89 3.15
CA PRO A 61 -13.92 -3.72 4.42
C PRO A 61 -13.19 -4.36 5.62
N HIS A 62 -12.28 -5.29 5.35
CA HIS A 62 -11.59 -6.07 6.38
C HIS A 62 -10.27 -5.45 6.86
N LEU A 63 -9.82 -4.38 6.21
CA LEU A 63 -8.60 -3.67 6.59
C LEU A 63 -8.96 -2.41 7.39
N SER A 64 -8.29 -2.23 8.52
CA SER A 64 -8.44 -1.03 9.33
C SER A 64 -7.96 0.22 8.56
N ALA A 65 -8.45 1.40 8.93
CA ALA A 65 -7.96 2.66 8.39
C ALA A 65 -6.45 2.87 8.65
N GLU A 66 -5.96 2.36 9.78
CA GLU A 66 -4.54 2.40 10.11
C GLU A 66 -3.71 1.50 9.19
N THR A 67 -4.13 0.27 8.96
CA THR A 67 -3.49 -0.65 8.02
C THR A 67 -3.44 -0.03 6.63
N LYS A 68 -4.56 0.51 6.14
CA LYS A 68 -4.60 1.21 4.85
C LYS A 68 -3.61 2.37 4.77
N ARG A 69 -3.50 3.19 5.83
CA ARG A 69 -2.54 4.29 5.93
C ARG A 69 -1.08 3.81 5.88
N LYS A 70 -0.76 2.74 6.62
CA LYS A 70 0.59 2.15 6.63
C LYS A 70 0.97 1.63 5.23
N VAL A 71 0.11 0.83 4.63
CA VAL A 71 0.36 0.20 3.32
C VAL A 71 0.44 1.22 2.19
N LEU A 72 -0.43 2.23 2.20
CA LEU A 72 -0.45 3.26 1.16
C LEU A 72 0.74 4.22 1.25
N TRP A 73 1.19 4.56 2.46
CA TRP A 73 2.19 5.63 2.65
C TRP A 73 3.25 5.31 3.70
N GLY A 74 2.84 4.97 4.93
CA GLY A 74 3.77 4.89 6.07
C GLY A 74 4.94 3.93 5.86
N ASN A 75 4.66 2.74 5.33
CA ASN A 75 5.67 1.72 5.05
C ASN A 75 6.53 2.09 3.85
N CYS A 76 5.94 2.66 2.80
CA CYS A 76 6.67 3.15 1.63
C CYS A 76 7.65 4.26 2.03
N ALA A 77 7.20 5.24 2.81
CA ALA A 77 8.05 6.31 3.33
C ALA A 77 9.22 5.77 4.16
N ARG A 78 8.97 4.80 5.05
CA ARG A 78 10.04 4.16 5.83
C ARG A 78 11.00 3.35 4.94
N LEU A 79 10.49 2.59 3.97
CA LEU A 79 11.30 1.79 3.03
C LEU A 79 12.31 2.65 2.25
N TYR A 80 11.87 3.82 1.81
CA TYR A 80 12.69 4.78 1.06
C TYR A 80 13.40 5.82 1.96
N ASN A 81 13.25 5.74 3.28
CA ASN A 81 13.78 6.69 4.26
C ASN A 81 13.41 8.15 3.94
N LEU A 82 12.15 8.37 3.54
CA LEU A 82 11.63 9.70 3.24
C LEU A 82 11.52 10.51 4.52
N GLN A 83 12.05 11.73 4.48
CA GLN A 83 11.94 12.65 5.60
C GLN A 83 10.57 13.36 5.57
N PRO A 84 9.92 13.58 6.71
CA PRO A 84 8.76 14.45 6.77
C PRO A 84 9.13 15.82 6.24
N VAL A 85 8.33 16.36 5.32
CA VAL A 85 8.47 17.76 4.93
C VAL A 85 7.96 18.60 6.11
N SER A 86 8.82 19.42 6.69
CA SER A 86 8.40 20.47 7.61
C SER A 86 7.56 21.47 6.83
N VAL A 87 6.25 21.45 7.05
CA VAL A 87 5.37 22.49 6.51
C VAL A 87 5.54 23.70 7.41
N GLU A 88 6.25 24.72 6.94
CA GLU A 88 6.21 26.02 7.61
C GLU A 88 4.76 26.52 7.54
N SER A 89 4.17 26.81 8.71
CA SER A 89 2.87 27.46 8.78
C SER A 89 2.93 28.73 7.90
N PRO A 90 1.94 28.99 7.03
CA PRO A 90 1.91 30.24 6.28
C PRO A 90 1.92 31.35 7.33
N GLY A 91 2.97 32.17 7.32
CA GLY A 91 3.10 33.30 8.23
C GLY A 91 1.81 34.12 8.14
N GLY A 92 1.13 34.23 9.28
CA GLY A 92 -0.05 35.09 9.39
C GLY A 92 0.37 36.52 9.06
N ASN A 93 -0.33 37.13 8.11
CA ASN A 93 -0.45 38.57 8.00
C ASN A 93 -1.73 39.01 8.71
#